data_AF-A0A521TD21-F1
#
_entry.id   AF-A0A521TD21-F1
#
_cell.length_a   1.000
_cell.length_b   1.000
_cell.length_c   1.000
_cell.angle_alpha   90.00
_cell.angle_beta   90.00
_cell.angle_gamma   90.00
#
_symmetry.space_group_name_H-M   'P 1'
#
loop_
_entity.id
_entity.type
_entity.pdbx_description
1 polymer ?
#
loop_
_entity_poly.entity_id
_entity_poly.type
_entity_poly.pdbx_seq_one_letter_code
_entity_poly.pdbx_strand_id
1 'polypeptide(L)'
;QKLGMRSIYITKEEEIEQFLEIINSVNLKRIQINGDIARCPKCNSLTESVDKEVIKEKIPQGVLKSNDKFWRCKCCNQVYWEGTHIKNLQEFVGKINERLQQPIRK
;
A
#
# COMPACT_ATOMS: atom_id res chain seq x y z
N GLN A 1 3.90 -33.57 0.34
CA GLN A 1 3.42 -33.16 1.68
C GLN A 1 2.80 -31.77 1.54
N LYS A 2 1.49 -31.58 1.79
CA LYS A 2 0.90 -30.23 1.79
C LYS A 2 1.31 -29.55 3.11
N LEU A 3 2.04 -28.44 3.04
CA LEU A 3 2.63 -27.73 4.20
C LEU A 3 1.59 -27.10 5.17
N GLY A 4 0.31 -27.47 5.10
CA GLY A 4 -0.75 -26.88 5.91
C GLY A 4 -1.05 -25.40 5.61
N MET A 5 -0.51 -24.86 4.51
CA MET A 5 -0.71 -23.46 4.15
C MET A 5 -2.12 -23.23 3.60
N ARG A 6 -2.79 -22.19 4.09
CA ARG A 6 -4.04 -21.70 3.50
C ARG A 6 -3.73 -21.03 2.17
N SER A 7 -4.50 -21.36 1.14
CA SER A 7 -4.38 -20.79 -0.20
C SER A 7 -5.75 -20.28 -0.66
N ILE A 8 -5.74 -19.20 -1.43
CA ILE A 8 -6.94 -18.65 -2.08
C ILE A 8 -6.72 -18.80 -3.58
N TYR A 9 -7.66 -19.44 -4.26
CA TYR A 9 -7.66 -19.52 -5.72
C TYR A 9 -8.44 -18.35 -6.28
N ILE A 10 -7.79 -17.56 -7.14
CA ILE A 10 -8.35 -16.37 -7.77
C ILE A 10 -8.93 -16.79 -9.12
N THR A 11 -10.21 -16.49 -9.36
CA THR A 11 -10.94 -16.90 -10.56
C THR A 11 -11.22 -15.75 -11.52
N LYS A 12 -11.13 -14.51 -11.03
CA LYS A 12 -11.42 -13.31 -11.82
C LYS A 12 -10.23 -12.91 -12.67
N GLU A 13 -10.51 -12.31 -13.82
CA GLU A 13 -9.47 -11.77 -14.71
C GLU A 13 -9.17 -10.30 -14.39
N GLU A 14 -10.19 -9.53 -14.04
CA GLU A 14 -10.07 -8.10 -13.72
C GLU A 14 -9.45 -7.86 -12.35
N GLU A 15 -8.41 -7.02 -12.29
CA GLU A 15 -7.59 -6.79 -11.09
C GLU A 15 -8.40 -6.42 -9.85
N ILE A 16 -9.36 -5.48 -9.97
CA ILE A 16 -10.21 -5.08 -8.83
C ILE A 16 -11.04 -6.28 -8.33
N GLU A 17 -11.56 -7.10 -9.23
CA GLU A 17 -12.38 -8.27 -8.86
C GLU A 17 -11.52 -9.35 -8.20
N GLN A 18 -10.27 -9.53 -8.63
CA GLN A 18 -9.31 -10.41 -7.95
C GLN A 18 -9.06 -9.95 -6.50
N PHE A 19 -8.85 -8.65 -6.28
CA PHE A 19 -8.68 -8.12 -4.93
C PHE A 19 -9.94 -8.29 -4.07
N LEU A 20 -11.13 -8.11 -4.63
CA LEU A 20 -12.39 -8.36 -3.92
C LEU A 20 -12.52 -9.84 -3.51
N GLU A 21 -12.17 -10.80 -4.38
CA GLU A 21 -12.15 -12.23 -4.02
C GLU A 21 -11.21 -12.48 -2.83
N ILE A 22 -9.98 -11.96 -2.88
CA ILE A 22 -9.01 -12.13 -1.80
C ILE A 22 -9.56 -11.53 -0.51
N ILE A 23 -9.96 -10.26 -0.52
CA ILE A 23 -10.41 -9.51 0.67
C ILE A 23 -11.60 -10.18 1.35
N ASN A 24 -12.59 -10.64 0.58
CA ASN A 24 -13.75 -11.36 1.10
C ASN A 24 -13.35 -12.72 1.67
N SER A 25 -12.44 -13.45 1.02
CA SER A 25 -11.98 -14.77 1.51
C SER A 25 -11.21 -14.69 2.84
N VAL A 26 -10.56 -13.56 3.12
CA VAL A 26 -9.83 -13.31 4.39
C VAL A 26 -10.63 -12.48 5.40
N ASN A 27 -11.87 -12.11 5.07
CA ASN A 27 -12.79 -11.32 5.90
C ASN A 27 -12.20 -9.96 6.36
N LEU A 28 -11.53 -9.25 5.45
CA LEU A 28 -11.07 -7.89 5.70
C LEU A 28 -12.17 -6.88 5.33
N LYS A 29 -12.37 -5.85 6.17
CA LYS A 29 -13.46 -4.88 6.01
C LYS A 29 -13.10 -3.64 5.20
N ARG A 30 -11.85 -3.19 5.32
CA ARG A 30 -11.34 -2.00 4.63
C ARG A 30 -9.84 -2.12 4.47
N ILE A 31 -9.33 -1.59 3.38
CA ILE A 31 -7.91 -1.49 3.08
C ILE A 31 -7.51 -0.03 2.92
N GLN A 32 -6.27 0.29 3.29
CA GLN A 32 -5.74 1.65 3.22
C GLN A 32 -4.26 1.61 2.85
N ILE A 33 -3.84 2.57 2.03
CA ILE A 33 -2.43 2.85 1.76
C ILE A 33 -2.02 4.03 2.63
N ASN A 34 -1.17 3.76 3.62
CA ASN A 34 -0.61 4.79 4.50
C ASN A 34 0.86 4.47 4.80
N GLY A 35 1.76 5.39 4.44
CA GLY A 35 3.19 5.26 4.70
C GLY A 35 3.58 5.24 6.19
N ASP A 36 2.74 5.72 7.10
CA ASP A 36 3.02 5.74 8.55
C ASP A 36 3.00 4.33 9.17
N ILE A 37 2.30 3.40 8.53
CA ILE A 37 2.13 2.00 8.98
C ILE A 37 2.50 0.98 7.90
N ALA A 38 3.10 1.44 6.79
CA ALA A 38 3.49 0.58 5.70
C ALA A 38 4.71 -0.29 6.07
N ARG A 39 4.90 -1.35 5.29
CA ARG A 39 6.15 -2.12 5.27
C ARG A 39 6.96 -1.74 4.04
N CYS A 40 8.27 -1.65 4.22
CA CYS A 40 9.22 -1.39 3.17
C CYS A 40 9.19 -2.51 2.12
N PRO A 41 8.91 -2.23 0.84
CA PRO A 41 8.93 -3.25 -0.22
C PRO A 41 10.29 -3.95 -0.39
N LYS A 42 11.39 -3.34 0.06
CA LYS A 42 12.74 -3.90 -0.07
C LYS A 42 13.11 -4.88 1.04
N CYS A 43 12.66 -4.66 2.28
CA CYS A 43 13.11 -5.45 3.44
C CYS A 43 12.00 -5.81 4.44
N ASN A 44 10.74 -5.49 4.13
CA ASN A 44 9.54 -5.79 4.92
C ASN A 44 9.48 -5.20 6.35
N SER A 45 10.46 -4.38 6.74
CA SER A 45 10.46 -3.63 8.00
C SER A 45 9.51 -2.43 7.93
N LEU A 46 9.03 -1.98 9.09
CA LEU A 46 8.13 -0.82 9.17
C LEU A 46 8.80 0.46 8.68
N THR A 47 8.00 1.33 8.07
CA THR A 47 8.36 2.72 7.79
C THR A 47 7.96 3.64 8.94
N GLU A 48 8.57 4.82 8.98
CA GLU A 48 8.22 5.92 9.89
C GLU A 48 8.20 7.23 9.13
N SER A 49 7.36 8.17 9.55
CA SER A 49 7.40 9.54 9.03
C SER A 49 8.76 10.17 9.34
N VAL A 50 9.29 10.95 8.40
CA VAL A 50 10.57 11.64 8.55
C VAL A 50 10.44 13.07 8.01
N ASP A 51 11.07 14.01 8.71
CA ASP A 51 11.13 15.40 8.26
C ASP A 51 12.01 15.52 6.99
N LYS A 52 11.54 16.32 6.02
CA LYS A 52 12.25 16.59 4.77
C LYS A 52 13.66 17.17 5.01
N GLU A 53 13.86 17.91 6.08
CA GLU A 53 15.17 18.48 6.43
C GLU A 53 16.21 17.42 6.76
N VAL A 54 15.79 16.28 7.30
CA VAL A 54 16.69 15.15 7.67
C VAL A 54 17.14 14.36 6.44
N ILE A 55 16.35 14.39 5.37
CA ILE A 55 16.57 13.57 4.16
C ILE A 55 16.97 14.38 2.93
N LYS A 56 17.06 15.71 3.04
CA LYS A 56 17.26 16.61 1.88
C LYS A 56 18.49 16.31 1.03
N GLU A 57 19.54 15.76 1.63
CA GLU A 57 20.77 15.39 0.93
C GLU A 57 20.69 14.02 0.25
N LYS A 58 19.68 13.21 0.59
CA LYS A 58 19.52 11.83 0.10
C LYS A 58 18.53 11.71 -1.05
N ILE A 59 17.81 12.79 -1.39
CA ILE A 59 16.79 12.78 -2.45
C ILE A 59 16.94 13.99 -3.38
N PRO A 60 16.53 13.89 -4.66
CA PRO A 60 16.60 15.01 -5.59
C PRO A 60 15.79 16.22 -5.12
N GLN A 61 16.30 17.44 -5.35
CA GLN A 61 15.63 18.68 -4.91
C GLN A 61 14.20 18.84 -5.47
N GLY A 62 13.94 18.36 -6.70
CA GLY A 62 12.59 18.39 -7.27
C GLY A 62 11.58 17.57 -6.47
N VAL A 63 12.02 16.47 -5.84
CA VAL A 63 11.18 15.65 -4.97
C VAL A 63 10.87 16.38 -3.67
N LEU A 64 11.86 17.03 -3.06
CA LEU A 64 11.66 17.85 -1.85
C LEU A 64 10.69 19.00 -2.06
N LYS A 65 10.72 19.64 -3.23
CA LYS A 65 9.86 20.77 -3.55
C LYS A 65 8.42 20.36 -3.84
N SER A 66 8.21 19.17 -4.40
CA SER A 66 6.91 18.73 -4.89
C SER A 66 6.13 17.84 -3.92
N ASN A 67 6.69 17.53 -2.74
CA ASN A 67 6.06 16.61 -1.78
C ASN A 67 6.29 17.09 -0.34
N ASP A 68 5.29 16.90 0.51
CA ASP A 68 5.34 17.31 1.92
C ASP A 68 5.50 16.14 2.89
N LYS A 69 5.10 14.93 2.48
CA LYS A 69 5.14 13.73 3.32
C LYS A 69 6.21 12.76 2.85
N PHE A 70 7.07 12.39 3.79
CA PHE A 70 8.16 11.48 3.58
C PHE A 70 8.16 10.40 4.65
N TRP A 71 8.61 9.21 4.25
CA TRP A 71 8.77 8.08 5.13
C TRP A 71 10.12 7.42 4.92
N ARG A 72 10.70 6.90 6.00
CA ARG A 72 11.96 6.17 5.99
C ARG A 72 11.76 4.78 6.54
N CYS A 73 12.38 3.77 5.93
CA CYS A 73 12.43 2.44 6.52
C CYS A 73 13.34 2.40 7.75
N LYS A 74 12.85 1.83 8.85
CA LYS A 74 13.59 1.69 10.12
C LYS A 74 14.82 0.76 10.05
N CYS A 75 14.94 -0.04 8.99
CA CYS A 75 16.01 -1.03 8.83
C CYS A 75 16.99 -0.63 7.72
N CYS A 76 16.52 -0.52 6.47
CA CYS A 76 17.40 -0.28 5.32
C CYS A 76 17.56 1.20 4.93
N ASN A 77 16.96 2.13 5.68
CA ASN A 77 16.99 3.58 5.43
C ASN A 77 16.44 4.04 4.07
N GLN A 78 15.75 3.16 3.32
CA GLN A 78 15.08 3.55 2.08
C GLN A 78 14.05 4.65 2.37
N VAL A 79 14.07 5.70 1.55
CA VAL A 79 13.14 6.84 1.63
C VAL A 79 12.01 6.67 0.60
N TYR A 80 10.79 6.98 1.01
CA TYR A 80 9.56 7.00 0.23
C TYR A 80 8.86 8.35 0.43
N TRP A 81 8.02 8.76 -0.51
CA TRP A 81 7.27 10.02 -0.44
C TRP A 81 5.92 9.89 -1.16
N GLU A 82 5.00 10.81 -0.89
CA GLU A 82 3.64 10.80 -1.45
C GLU A 82 3.58 11.29 -2.92
N GLY A 83 4.43 10.70 -3.77
CA GLY A 83 4.43 10.94 -5.20
C GLY A 83 3.29 10.21 -5.92
N THR A 84 3.28 10.31 -7.25
CA THR A 84 2.25 9.70 -8.12
C THR A 84 2.00 8.22 -7.84
N HIS A 85 3.04 7.45 -7.52
CA HIS A 85 2.88 6.02 -7.23
C HIS A 85 1.99 5.76 -6.00
N ILE A 86 2.20 6.48 -4.90
CA ILE A 86 1.37 6.34 -3.69
C ILE A 86 -0.05 6.82 -3.95
N LYS A 87 -0.20 7.93 -4.69
CA LYS A 87 -1.52 8.46 -5.07
C LYS A 87 -2.32 7.46 -5.91
N ASN A 88 -1.70 6.85 -6.92
CA ASN A 88 -2.34 5.83 -7.74
C ASN A 88 -2.75 4.60 -6.91
N LEU A 89 -1.92 4.18 -5.95
CA LEU A 89 -2.26 3.10 -5.02
C LEU A 89 -3.44 3.47 -4.11
N GLN A 90 -3.48 4.71 -3.59
CA GLN A 90 -4.60 5.22 -2.80
C GLN A 90 -5.90 5.25 -3.62
N GLU A 91 -5.85 5.70 -4.87
CA GLU A 91 -6.99 5.70 -5.79
C GLU A 91 -7.49 4.29 -6.10
N PHE A 92 -6.57 3.36 -6.40
CA PHE A 92 -6.90 1.96 -6.65
C PHE A 92 -7.61 1.32 -5.45
N VAL A 93 -7.06 1.51 -4.25
CA VAL A 93 -7.67 1.05 -3.00
C VAL A 93 -9.02 1.76 -2.72
N GLY A 94 -9.17 3.02 -3.13
CA GLY A 94 -10.44 3.75 -3.12
C GLY A 94 -11.53 3.01 -3.90
N LYS A 95 -11.23 2.63 -5.16
CA LYS A 95 -12.16 1.87 -6.02
C LYS A 95 -12.56 0.52 -5.42
N ILE A 96 -11.62 -0.18 -4.78
CA ILE A 96 -11.92 -1.44 -4.09
C ILE A 96 -12.85 -1.19 -2.90
N ASN A 97 -12.53 -0.20 -2.05
CA ASN A 97 -13.35 0.13 -0.88
C ASN A 97 -14.77 0.58 -1.25
N GLU A 98 -14.94 1.30 -2.36
CA GLU A 98 -16.25 1.67 -2.90
C GLU A 98 -17.08 0.43 -3.24
N ARG A 99 -16.47 -0.58 -3.88
CA ARG A 99 -17.15 -1.84 -4.22
C ARG A 99 -17.44 -2.72 -3.01
N LEU A 100 -16.56 -2.74 -2.00
CA LEU A 100 -16.81 -3.46 -0.74
C LEU A 100 -18.02 -2.91 0.04
N GLN A 101 -18.34 -1.63 -0.14
CA GLN A 101 -19.48 -0.97 0.51
C GLN A 101 -20.79 -1.12 -0.27
N GLN A 102 -20.76 -1.63 -1.51
CA GLN A 102 -21.99 -1.91 -2.25
C GLN A 102 -22.67 -3.16 -1.67
N PRO A 103 -23.98 -3.12 -1.37
CA PRO A 103 -24.70 -4.31 -0.97
C PRO A 103 -24.57 -5.36 -2.07
N ILE A 104 -24.17 -6.58 -1.70
CA ILE A 104 -24.10 -7.73 -2.61
C ILE A 104 -25.47 -7.82 -3.29
N ARG A 105 -25.54 -7.51 -4.59
CA ARG A 105 -26.76 -7.74 -5.37
C ARG A 105 -26.98 -9.25 -5.40
N LYS A 106 -28.00 -9.70 -4.66
CA LYS A 106 -28.52 -11.07 -4.73
C LYS A 106 -29.15 -11.34 -6.08
#